data_AF-A0A366XPR2-F1
#
_entry.id   AF-A0A366XPR2-F1
#
_cell.length_a   1.000
_cell.length_b   1.000
_cell.length_c   1.000
_cell.angle_alpha   90.00
_cell.angle_beta   90.00
_cell.angle_gamma   90.00
#
_symmetry.space_group_name_H-M   'P 1'
#
loop_
_entity.id
_entity.type
_entity.pdbx_description
1 polymer ?
#
loop_
_entity_poly.entity_id
_entity_poly.type
_entity_poly.pdbx_seq_one_letter_code
_entity_poly.pdbx_strand_id
1 'polypeptide(L)'
;MKNAKKIILAAVVLPLTLGTASAFAFGGGKGHHKGPDGKCGGFDKGMMRQLDLTDEQRDQLKEMREAGRKEMKGKYAEKRAEMQAHHAKVQALVLADNFDEAAANDLAKEMVEQQSERRVQMMKKKHEMFSVLTAEQKAKVQELQQERMQECSAKMEKRMKNN
;
A
#
# COMPACT_ATOMS: atom_id res chain seq x y z
N MET A 1 -42.77 -0.26 57.68
CA MET A 1 -41.64 -1.02 58.25
C MET A 1 -41.14 -1.97 57.18
N LYS A 2 -39.91 -2.01 56.69
CA LYS A 2 -38.62 -1.35 56.95
C LYS A 2 -37.88 -1.34 55.59
N ASN A 3 -37.11 -0.30 55.33
CA ASN A 3 -36.28 -0.13 54.13
C ASN A 3 -34.93 -0.87 54.31
N ALA A 4 -34.37 -1.44 53.25
CA ALA A 4 -32.91 -1.57 53.09
C ALA A 4 -32.51 -1.78 51.61
N LYS A 5 -31.79 -0.79 51.07
CA LYS A 5 -31.01 -0.83 49.82
C LYS A 5 -29.57 -1.24 50.16
N LYS A 6 -28.90 -2.12 49.38
CA LYS A 6 -27.46 -2.17 48.99
C LYS A 6 -27.32 -3.22 47.85
N ILE A 7 -27.10 -2.90 46.56
CA ILE A 7 -25.87 -2.44 45.86
C ILE A 7 -24.82 -3.56 45.62
N ILE A 8 -24.76 -4.01 44.35
CA ILE A 8 -23.59 -4.33 43.48
C ILE A 8 -22.74 -5.59 43.77
N LEU A 9 -22.69 -6.54 42.80
CA LEU A 9 -21.53 -6.68 41.90
C LEU A 9 -21.85 -7.61 40.70
N ALA A 10 -21.87 -7.01 39.51
CA ALA A 10 -21.92 -7.69 38.23
C ALA A 10 -20.51 -8.14 37.84
N ALA A 11 -20.36 -9.41 37.43
CA ALA A 11 -19.17 -9.91 36.75
C ALA A 11 -19.61 -10.82 35.61
N VAL A 12 -20.19 -10.22 34.56
CA VAL A 12 -20.25 -10.87 33.24
C VAL A 12 -19.08 -10.30 32.45
N VAL A 13 -17.93 -10.98 32.56
CA VAL A 13 -16.78 -10.70 31.71
C VAL A 13 -17.12 -11.27 30.33
N LEU A 14 -17.67 -10.42 29.46
CA LEU A 14 -17.66 -10.65 28.02
C LEU A 14 -16.32 -10.13 27.49
N PRO A 15 -15.40 -10.98 27.00
CA PRO A 15 -14.26 -10.50 26.26
C PRO A 15 -14.74 -10.01 24.89
N LEU A 16 -14.99 -8.69 24.81
CA LEU A 16 -15.13 -7.98 23.55
C LEU A 16 -13.75 -7.86 22.90
N THR A 17 -13.67 -8.47 21.72
CA THR A 17 -12.53 -8.53 20.81
C THR A 17 -12.07 -7.15 20.35
N LEU A 18 -10.76 -6.89 20.34
CA LEU A 18 -10.15 -5.86 19.49
C LEU A 18 -9.19 -6.50 18.47
N GLY A 19 -9.75 -6.78 17.30
CA GLY A 19 -9.20 -6.52 15.97
C GLY A 19 -7.72 -6.78 15.72
N THR A 20 -7.37 -8.02 15.39
CA THR A 20 -6.20 -8.26 14.54
C THR A 20 -6.55 -7.86 13.11
N ALA A 21 -6.27 -6.61 12.74
CA ALA A 21 -6.23 -6.18 11.34
C ALA A 21 -4.97 -6.76 10.66
N SER A 22 -4.93 -8.08 10.50
CA SER A 22 -3.87 -8.78 9.74
C SER A 22 -4.24 -8.80 8.27
N ALA A 23 -4.26 -7.62 7.64
CA ALA A 23 -4.42 -7.48 6.19
C ALA A 23 -3.25 -6.72 5.57
N PHE A 24 -2.03 -6.96 6.06
CA PHE A 24 -0.83 -6.75 5.26
C PHE A 24 -0.37 -8.12 4.79
N ALA A 25 -0.95 -8.59 3.69
CA ALA A 25 -0.48 -9.78 3.00
C ALA A 25 0.95 -9.55 2.54
N PHE A 26 1.89 -10.17 3.25
CA PHE A 26 3.27 -10.36 2.81
C PHE A 26 3.24 -11.27 1.56
N GLY A 27 3.21 -10.66 0.39
CA GLY A 27 3.12 -11.35 -0.90
C GLY A 27 4.25 -10.93 -1.81
N GLY A 28 5.39 -11.63 -1.70
CA GLY A 28 6.48 -11.61 -2.68
C GLY A 28 6.02 -12.23 -4.01
N GLY A 29 5.23 -11.50 -4.78
CA GLY A 29 4.71 -11.92 -6.08
C GLY A 29 5.47 -11.26 -7.24
N LYS A 30 6.08 -12.10 -8.06
CA LYS A 30 6.79 -11.76 -9.30
C LYS A 30 5.82 -11.10 -10.30
N GLY A 31 6.10 -9.86 -10.71
CA GLY A 31 5.63 -9.31 -12.00
C GLY A 31 4.42 -8.37 -11.94
N HIS A 32 4.61 -7.17 -12.50
CA HIS A 32 3.60 -6.23 -12.99
C HIS A 32 2.49 -5.85 -12.00
N HIS A 33 2.56 -4.65 -11.39
CA HIS A 33 1.43 -3.83 -10.87
C HIS A 33 0.03 -4.51 -10.78
N LYS A 34 -0.08 -5.63 -10.06
CA LYS A 34 -1.29 -6.45 -9.93
C LYS A 34 -1.52 -6.87 -8.47
N GLY A 35 -0.94 -6.13 -7.52
CA GLY A 35 -1.49 -6.12 -6.16
C GLY A 35 -2.84 -5.39 -6.15
N PRO A 36 -3.74 -5.69 -5.19
CA PRO A 36 -4.99 -4.92 -4.99
C PRO A 36 -4.73 -3.41 -4.95
N ASP A 37 -3.63 -3.00 -4.34
CA ASP A 37 -3.22 -1.59 -4.19
C ASP A 37 -2.82 -0.91 -5.51
N GLY A 38 -2.37 -1.68 -6.50
CA GLY A 38 -1.88 -1.14 -7.77
C GLY A 38 -2.97 -0.87 -8.81
N LYS A 39 -4.11 -1.58 -8.71
CA LYS A 39 -5.20 -1.49 -9.68
C LYS A 39 -6.42 -0.70 -9.18
N CYS A 40 -6.60 -0.60 -7.87
CA CYS A 40 -7.88 -0.19 -7.30
C CYS A 40 -7.87 1.22 -6.69
N GLY A 41 -6.72 1.72 -6.26
CA GLY A 41 -6.58 3.08 -5.69
C GLY A 41 -5.49 3.93 -6.35
N GLY A 42 -4.92 3.49 -7.47
CA GLY A 42 -3.81 4.16 -8.13
C GLY A 42 -4.26 5.33 -9.01
N PHE A 43 -3.60 6.49 -8.89
CA PHE A 43 -3.68 7.58 -9.85
C PHE A 43 -3.13 7.13 -11.21
N ASP A 44 -4.01 6.98 -12.21
CA ASP A 44 -3.65 6.49 -13.54
C ASP A 44 -3.95 7.51 -14.64
N LYS A 45 -3.54 7.15 -15.87
CA LYS A 45 -3.74 8.00 -17.05
C LYS A 45 -5.22 8.26 -17.36
N GLY A 46 -6.13 7.36 -16.95
CA GLY A 46 -7.56 7.52 -17.12
C GLY A 46 -8.13 8.59 -16.19
N MET A 47 -7.74 8.59 -14.91
CA MET A 47 -8.13 9.65 -13.98
C MET A 47 -7.55 11.01 -14.37
N MET A 48 -6.28 11.05 -14.81
CA MET A 48 -5.64 12.31 -15.22
C MET A 48 -6.38 13.00 -16.38
N ARG A 49 -7.02 12.25 -17.27
CA ARG A 49 -7.83 12.79 -18.38
C ARG A 49 -9.15 13.42 -17.95
N GLN A 50 -9.60 13.16 -16.71
CA GLN A 50 -10.86 13.65 -16.16
C GLN A 50 -10.67 14.86 -15.22
N LEU A 51 -9.43 15.37 -15.09
CA LEU A 51 -9.12 16.49 -14.20
C LEU A 51 -9.08 17.85 -14.91
N ASP A 52 -9.46 17.92 -16.19
CA ASP A 52 -9.45 19.14 -16.99
C ASP A 52 -8.17 19.97 -16.77
N LEU A 53 -7.02 19.31 -16.91
CA LEU A 53 -5.71 19.91 -16.67
C LEU A 53 -5.40 20.97 -17.73
N THR A 54 -4.86 22.11 -17.31
CA THR A 54 -4.30 23.09 -18.24
C THR A 54 -3.08 22.53 -18.96
N ASP A 55 -2.70 23.14 -20.08
CA ASP A 55 -1.53 22.71 -20.83
C ASP A 55 -0.24 22.82 -20.01
N GLU A 56 -0.11 23.88 -19.20
CA GLU A 56 1.01 24.08 -18.29
C GLU A 56 1.07 22.98 -17.21
N GLN A 57 -0.07 22.62 -16.60
CA GLN A 57 -0.14 21.53 -15.62
C GLN A 57 0.25 20.19 -16.24
N ARG A 58 -0.22 19.93 -17.47
CA ARG A 58 0.11 18.70 -18.21
C ARG A 58 1.60 18.60 -18.50
N ASP A 59 2.23 19.69 -18.90
CA ASP A 59 3.65 19.73 -19.21
C ASP A 59 4.51 19.54 -17.95
N GLN A 60 4.16 20.20 -16.84
CA GLN A 60 4.83 19.98 -15.55
C GLN A 60 4.74 18.52 -15.08
N LEU A 61 3.54 17.92 -15.15
CA LEU A 61 3.34 16.51 -14.79
C LEU A 61 4.13 15.55 -15.69
N LYS A 62 4.23 15.87 -16.98
CA LYS A 62 5.02 15.10 -17.93
C LYS A 62 6.52 15.18 -17.59
N GLU A 63 7.04 16.37 -17.33
CA GLU A 63 8.43 16.58 -16.94
C GLU A 63 8.78 15.83 -15.65
N MET A 64 7.95 15.96 -14.60
CA MET A 64 8.12 15.22 -13.35
C MET A 64 8.15 13.70 -13.58
N ARG A 65 7.28 13.18 -14.45
CA ARG A 65 7.22 11.75 -14.78
C ARG A 65 8.45 11.30 -15.55
N GLU A 66 8.96 12.12 -16.48
CA GLU A 66 10.18 11.83 -17.24
C GLU A 66 11.42 11.86 -16.36
N ALA A 67 11.55 12.85 -15.47
CA ALA A 67 12.62 12.91 -14.47
C ALA A 67 12.62 11.67 -13.58
N GLY A 68 11.45 11.30 -13.04
CA GLY A 68 11.31 10.07 -12.25
C GLY A 68 11.65 8.80 -13.05
N ARG A 69 11.35 8.76 -14.35
CA ARG A 69 11.70 7.63 -15.21
C ARG A 69 13.21 7.53 -15.46
N LYS A 70 13.89 8.67 -15.65
CA LYS A 70 15.35 8.74 -15.79
C LYS A 70 16.03 8.27 -14.49
N GLU A 71 15.59 8.77 -13.34
CA GLU A 71 16.09 8.34 -12.03
C GLU A 71 15.94 6.83 -11.83
N MET A 72 14.77 6.28 -12.15
CA MET A 72 14.50 4.84 -12.03
C MET A 72 15.35 4.00 -12.97
N LYS A 73 15.64 4.48 -14.18
CA LYS A 73 16.55 3.80 -15.11
C LYS A 73 17.98 3.78 -14.57
N GLY A 74 18.44 4.90 -14.02
CA GLY A 74 19.79 4.99 -13.42
C GLY A 74 19.99 4.02 -12.26
N LYS A 75 18.96 3.82 -11.45
CA LYS A 75 18.97 2.90 -10.30
C LYS A 75 18.56 1.46 -10.63
N TYR A 76 18.30 1.12 -11.89
CA TYR A 76 17.70 -0.17 -12.25
C TYR A 76 18.61 -1.36 -11.91
N ALA A 77 19.91 -1.27 -12.23
CA ALA A 77 20.87 -2.33 -11.98
C ALA A 77 21.05 -2.58 -10.46
N GLU A 78 21.21 -1.50 -9.70
CA GLU A 78 21.32 -1.53 -8.23
C GLU A 78 20.09 -2.19 -7.60
N LYS A 79 18.87 -1.74 -7.94
CA LYS A 79 17.62 -2.33 -7.43
C LYS A 79 17.48 -3.81 -7.78
N ARG A 80 17.98 -4.22 -8.95
CA ARG A 80 17.95 -5.63 -9.37
C ARG A 80 18.91 -6.46 -8.52
N ALA A 81 20.11 -5.96 -8.26
CA ALA A 81 21.08 -6.62 -7.41
C ALA A 81 20.57 -6.74 -5.96
N GLU A 82 19.99 -5.68 -5.40
CA GLU A 82 19.38 -5.67 -4.07
C GLU A 82 18.27 -6.73 -3.96
N MET A 83 17.37 -6.81 -4.95
CA MET A 83 16.33 -7.85 -4.98
C MET A 83 16.90 -9.27 -5.07
N GLN A 84 17.96 -9.47 -5.85
CA GLN A 84 18.60 -10.78 -5.97
C GLN A 84 19.27 -11.19 -4.65
N ALA A 85 19.99 -10.27 -4.00
CA ALA A 85 20.62 -10.51 -2.71
C ALA A 85 19.57 -10.85 -1.65
N HIS A 86 18.48 -10.08 -1.59
CA HIS A 86 17.36 -10.37 -0.71
C HIS A 86 16.77 -11.76 -0.95
N HIS A 87 16.53 -12.12 -2.22
CA HIS A 87 15.99 -13.44 -2.56
C HIS A 87 16.93 -14.57 -2.16
N ALA A 88 18.24 -14.38 -2.33
CA ALA A 88 19.25 -15.34 -1.91
C ALA A 88 19.28 -15.53 -0.38
N LYS A 89 19.19 -14.43 0.41
CA LYS A 89 19.09 -14.50 1.89
C LYS A 89 17.87 -15.32 2.33
N VAL A 90 16.71 -15.06 1.72
CA VAL A 90 15.48 -15.82 2.02
C VAL A 90 15.65 -17.30 1.67
N GLN A 91 16.18 -17.61 0.48
CA GLN A 91 16.38 -19.01 0.07
C GLN A 91 17.34 -19.74 1.01
N ALA A 92 18.44 -19.10 1.42
CA ALA A 92 19.41 -19.69 2.33
C ALA A 92 18.77 -20.07 3.69
N LEU A 93 17.90 -19.23 4.24
CA LEU A 93 17.20 -19.51 5.50
C LEU A 93 16.17 -20.63 5.37
N VAL A 94 15.42 -20.66 4.27
CA VAL A 94 14.33 -21.63 4.06
C VAL A 94 14.85 -23.02 3.69
N LEU A 95 16.01 -23.08 3.03
CA LEU A 95 16.64 -24.34 2.61
C LEU A 95 17.68 -24.87 3.61
N ALA A 96 17.92 -24.16 4.71
CA ALA A 96 18.84 -24.62 5.75
C ALA A 96 18.31 -25.89 6.45
N ASP A 97 19.22 -26.76 6.89
CA ASP A 97 18.86 -27.99 7.62
C ASP A 97 18.08 -27.69 8.90
N ASN A 98 18.41 -26.58 9.57
CA ASN A 98 17.69 -26.05 10.73
C ASN A 98 17.27 -24.61 10.46
N PHE A 99 16.03 -24.27 10.82
CA PHE A 99 15.51 -22.92 10.67
C PHE A 99 16.08 -22.00 11.75
N ASP A 100 16.79 -20.95 11.33
CA ASP A 100 17.25 -19.88 12.22
C ASP A 100 16.19 -18.78 12.33
N GLU A 101 15.38 -18.87 13.37
CA GLU A 101 14.31 -17.91 13.65
C GLU A 101 14.84 -16.49 13.93
N ALA A 102 16.01 -16.37 14.56
CA ALA A 102 16.60 -15.06 14.85
C ALA A 102 17.02 -14.36 13.55
N ALA A 103 17.73 -15.07 12.67
CA ALA A 103 18.14 -14.54 11.38
C ALA A 103 16.94 -14.24 10.47
N ALA A 104 15.88 -15.06 10.52
CA ALA A 104 14.65 -14.79 9.79
C ALA A 104 13.95 -13.51 10.28
N ASN A 105 13.87 -13.30 11.60
CA ASN A 105 13.30 -12.09 12.17
C ASN A 105 14.09 -10.84 11.80
N ASP A 106 15.43 -10.91 11.79
CA ASP A 106 16.27 -9.77 11.41
C ASP A 106 16.15 -9.45 9.92
N LEU A 107 16.10 -10.46 9.05
CA LEU A 107 15.81 -10.27 7.63
C LEU A 107 14.44 -9.64 7.41
N ALA A 108 13.43 -10.04 8.21
CA ALA A 108 12.10 -9.44 8.15
C ALA A 108 12.09 -7.96 8.55
N LYS A 109 12.85 -7.56 9.57
CA LYS A 109 13.00 -6.15 9.95
C LYS A 109 13.65 -5.33 8.83
N GLU A 110 14.73 -5.84 8.23
CA GLU A 110 15.41 -5.19 7.09
C GLU A 110 14.43 -4.94 5.94
N MET A 111 13.59 -5.94 5.60
CA MET A 111 12.56 -5.80 4.57
C MET A 111 11.54 -4.70 4.90
N VAL A 112 11.07 -4.65 6.14
CA VAL A 112 10.06 -3.67 6.57
C VAL A 112 10.62 -2.26 6.50
N GLU A 113 11.87 -2.07 6.91
CA GLU A 113 12.56 -0.77 6.85
C GLU A 113 12.70 -0.29 5.40
N GLN A 114 13.28 -1.12 4.53
CA GLN A 114 13.42 -0.81 3.10
C GLN A 114 12.06 -0.52 2.43
N GLN A 115 11.02 -1.30 2.77
CA GLN A 115 9.68 -1.08 2.24
C GLN A 115 9.09 0.25 2.73
N SER A 116 9.31 0.60 3.99
CA SER A 116 8.82 1.84 4.59
C SER A 116 9.46 3.07 3.94
N GLU A 117 10.78 3.07 3.74
CA GLU A 117 11.47 4.14 3.03
C GLU A 117 10.94 4.32 1.60
N ARG A 118 10.79 3.21 0.86
CA ARG A 118 10.23 3.24 -0.49
C ARG A 118 8.80 3.79 -0.52
N ARG A 119 7.97 3.44 0.47
CA ARG A 119 6.59 3.97 0.59
C ARG A 119 6.61 5.48 0.83
N VAL A 120 7.44 5.97 1.74
CA VAL A 120 7.60 7.41 2.02
C VAL A 120 8.06 8.16 0.76
N GLN A 121 9.04 7.63 0.03
CA GLN A 121 9.50 8.23 -1.23
C GLN A 121 8.40 8.29 -2.29
N MET A 122 7.57 7.24 -2.39
CA MET A 122 6.40 7.25 -3.27
C MET A 122 5.34 8.28 -2.84
N MET A 123 5.12 8.47 -1.54
CA MET A 123 4.21 9.50 -1.02
C MET A 123 4.72 10.91 -1.36
N LYS A 124 6.02 11.17 -1.17
CA LYS A 124 6.65 12.45 -1.54
C LYS A 124 6.44 12.77 -3.02
N LYS A 125 6.73 11.82 -3.91
CA LYS A 125 6.51 12.00 -5.36
C LYS A 125 5.04 12.24 -5.71
N LYS A 126 4.11 11.52 -5.08
CA LYS A 126 2.67 11.77 -5.28
C LYS A 126 2.26 13.16 -4.80
N HIS A 127 2.79 13.59 -3.66
CA HIS A 127 2.53 14.92 -3.12
C HIS A 127 3.02 16.02 -4.07
N GLU A 128 4.24 15.90 -4.60
CA GLU A 128 4.78 16.82 -5.63
C GLU A 128 3.93 16.82 -6.90
N MET A 129 3.49 15.65 -7.37
CA MET A 129 2.59 15.59 -8.52
C MET A 129 1.23 16.27 -8.25
N PHE A 130 0.70 16.18 -7.03
CA PHE A 130 -0.57 16.82 -6.69
C PHE A 130 -0.44 18.30 -6.34
N SER A 131 0.75 18.82 -6.05
CA SER A 131 0.91 20.24 -5.74
C SER A 131 0.63 21.16 -6.92
N VAL A 132 0.69 20.66 -8.17
CA VAL A 132 0.34 21.42 -9.38
C VAL A 132 -1.17 21.53 -9.62
N LEU A 133 -1.98 20.74 -8.92
CA LEU A 133 -3.43 20.72 -9.07
C LEU A 133 -4.09 21.81 -8.23
N THR A 134 -5.19 22.37 -8.75
CA THR A 134 -6.06 23.27 -8.00
C THR A 134 -6.81 22.53 -6.88
N ALA A 135 -7.41 23.27 -5.94
CA ALA A 135 -8.21 22.68 -4.87
C ALA A 135 -9.39 21.86 -5.42
N GLU A 136 -10.06 22.37 -6.45
CA GLU A 136 -11.18 21.69 -7.12
C GLU A 136 -10.73 20.40 -7.81
N GLN A 137 -9.59 20.44 -8.52
CA GLN A 137 -9.01 19.25 -9.15
C GLN A 137 -8.60 18.20 -8.10
N LYS A 138 -8.06 18.61 -6.95
CA LYS A 138 -7.73 17.70 -5.83
C LYS A 138 -8.98 17.03 -5.26
N ALA A 139 -10.07 17.79 -5.10
CA ALA A 139 -11.35 17.22 -4.69
C ALA A 139 -11.85 16.19 -5.71
N LYS A 140 -11.74 16.51 -7.01
CA LYS A 140 -12.11 15.57 -8.08
C LYS A 140 -11.26 14.30 -8.07
N VAL A 141 -9.96 14.41 -7.79
CA VAL A 141 -9.08 13.23 -7.61
C VAL A 141 -9.60 12.32 -6.51
N GLN A 142 -10.06 12.86 -5.38
CA GLN A 142 -10.57 12.05 -4.27
C GLN A 142 -11.85 11.31 -4.65
N GLU A 143 -12.78 11.98 -5.34
CA GLU A 143 -14.01 11.38 -5.85
C GLU A 143 -13.71 10.21 -6.80
N LEU A 144 -12.86 10.45 -7.82
CA LEU A 144 -12.49 9.43 -8.80
C LEU A 144 -11.74 8.24 -8.17
N GLN A 145 -10.95 8.50 -7.13
CA GLN A 145 -10.30 7.42 -6.37
C GLN A 145 -11.32 6.58 -5.62
N GLN A 146 -12.32 7.19 -4.97
CA GLN A 146 -13.38 6.47 -4.26
C GLN A 146 -14.22 5.62 -5.21
N GLU A 147 -14.65 6.19 -6.34
CA GLU A 147 -15.41 5.47 -7.37
C GLU A 147 -14.62 4.25 -7.86
N ARG A 148 -13.34 4.42 -8.17
CA ARG A 148 -12.50 3.31 -8.63
C ARG A 148 -12.30 2.24 -7.55
N MET A 149 -12.20 2.63 -6.28
CA MET A 149 -12.12 1.66 -5.19
C MET A 149 -13.39 0.82 -5.10
N GLN A 150 -14.57 1.43 -5.22
CA GLN A 150 -15.86 0.73 -5.21
C GLN A 150 -16.03 -0.18 -6.43
N GLU A 151 -15.66 0.29 -7.62
CA GLU A 151 -15.70 -0.56 -8.81
C GLU A 151 -14.78 -1.77 -8.67
N CYS A 152 -13.59 -1.56 -8.11
CA CYS A 152 -12.66 -2.65 -7.89
C CYS A 152 -13.19 -3.65 -6.85
N SER A 153 -13.74 -3.18 -5.73
CA SER A 153 -14.32 -4.08 -4.72
C SER A 153 -15.45 -4.92 -5.31
N ALA A 154 -16.36 -4.30 -6.08
CA ALA A 154 -17.43 -5.02 -6.77
C ALA A 154 -16.89 -6.05 -7.78
N LYS A 155 -15.86 -5.70 -8.56
CA LYS A 155 -15.20 -6.63 -9.50
C LYS A 155 -14.53 -7.79 -8.77
N MET A 156 -13.92 -7.54 -7.60
CA MET A 156 -13.30 -8.57 -6.77
C MET A 156 -14.36 -9.51 -6.19
N GLU A 157 -15.45 -8.99 -5.63
CA GLU A 157 -16.57 -9.79 -5.13
C GLU A 157 -17.17 -10.68 -6.21
N LYS A 158 -17.37 -10.15 -7.41
CA LYS A 158 -17.88 -10.94 -8.55
C LYS A 158 -16.93 -12.08 -8.92
N ARG A 159 -15.62 -11.85 -8.87
CA ARG A 159 -14.63 -12.91 -9.13
C ARG A 159 -14.64 -13.99 -8.06
N MET A 160 -14.80 -13.60 -6.79
CA MET A 160 -14.87 -14.55 -5.68
C MET A 160 -16.13 -15.42 -5.74
N LYS A 161 -17.25 -14.89 -6.26
CA LYS A 161 -18.51 -15.64 -6.43
C LYS A 161 -18.53 -16.57 -7.66
N ASN A 162 -17.64 -16.31 -8.62
CA ASN A 162 -17.56 -17.05 -9.89
C ASN A 162 -16.42 -18.10 -9.92
N ASN A 163 -15.63 -18.20 -8.84
CA ASN A 163 -14.61 -19.22 -8.61
C ASN A 163 -15.11 -20.21 -7.56
#